data_AF-A0A0S3TZP3-F1
#
_entry.id   AF-A0A0S3TZP3-F1
#
_cell.length_a   1.000
_cell.length_b   1.000
_cell.length_c   1.000
_cell.angle_alpha   90.00
_cell.angle_beta   90.00
_cell.angle_gamma   90.00
#
_symmetry.space_group_name_H-M   'P 1'
#
loop_
_entity.id
_entity.type
_entity.pdbx_description
1 polymer ?
#
loop_
_entity_poly.entity_id
_entity_poly.type
_entity_poly.pdbx_seq_one_letter_code
_entity_poly.pdbx_strand_id
1 'polypeptide(L)'
;MSEEQNKDVLISVQAELTKIVQKGTNEKTVAKAELQIINKSAAAMRRAPMDLLAQLIRDYAKRERDISEEDVRILIDMVKSFFRKHLLASGYQEKKIKALITKFRDAGRRSAPWKPTSTRVPGRPQDGADGNRQSRWLLPPDHKFYASEVDATLVEIKYFLQTLAMQGAPVLPPNFIQESFHWLLGHSVEPGQYLDPIQLIPIEFQEFINEPRLIQSGHLTPLDRGGRHVPDNTFLMLARSNQIQGNQTLEELLELMERVVSGYQQRRQKE
;
A
#
# COMPACT_ATOMS: atom_id res chain seq x y z
N MET A 1 14.87 -12.40 -22.78
CA MET A 1 14.88 -11.37 -23.84
C MET A 1 16.26 -10.74 -23.84
N SER A 2 16.93 -10.72 -24.99
CA SER A 2 18.24 -10.08 -25.14
C SER A 2 18.14 -8.56 -24.99
N GLU A 3 19.25 -7.88 -24.73
CA GLU A 3 19.32 -6.41 -24.70
C GLU A 3 18.83 -5.78 -26.02
N GLU A 4 19.02 -6.46 -27.15
CA GLU A 4 18.50 -6.04 -28.45
C GLU A 4 16.98 -6.00 -28.51
N GLN A 5 16.29 -7.04 -28.01
CA GLN A 5 14.82 -7.05 -27.95
C GLN A 5 14.25 -5.94 -27.03
N ASN A 6 15.06 -5.43 -26.09
CA ASN A 6 14.68 -4.32 -25.23
C ASN A 6 14.89 -2.96 -25.89
N LYS A 7 15.96 -2.83 -26.69
CA LYS A 7 16.16 -1.67 -27.55
C LYS A 7 15.02 -1.54 -28.56
N ASP A 8 14.57 -2.63 -29.17
CA ASP A 8 13.50 -2.60 -30.16
C ASP A 8 12.15 -2.13 -29.58
N VAL A 9 11.82 -2.51 -28.34
CA VAL A 9 10.62 -2.01 -27.66
C VAL A 9 10.74 -0.52 -27.33
N LEU A 10 11.89 -0.08 -26.83
CA LEU A 10 12.13 1.34 -26.53
C LEU A 10 12.13 2.20 -27.79
N ILE A 11 12.75 1.72 -28.87
CA ILE A 11 12.78 2.36 -30.18
C ILE A 11 11.38 2.40 -30.78
N SER A 12 10.60 1.33 -30.65
CA SER A 12 9.19 1.29 -31.09
C SER A 12 8.34 2.31 -30.34
N VAL A 13 8.45 2.36 -29.01
CA VAL A 13 7.74 3.35 -28.18
C VAL A 13 8.18 4.77 -28.53
N GLN A 14 9.49 5.03 -28.65
CA GLN A 14 9.99 6.36 -29.05
C GLN A 14 9.57 6.75 -30.46
N ALA A 15 9.55 5.82 -31.42
CA ALA A 15 9.11 6.09 -32.79
C ALA A 15 7.61 6.39 -32.86
N GLU A 16 6.80 5.69 -32.06
CA GLU A 16 5.36 5.92 -31.97
C GLU A 16 5.05 7.27 -31.29
N LEU A 17 5.78 7.62 -30.22
CA LEU A 17 5.72 8.93 -29.57
C LEU A 17 6.15 10.06 -30.50
N THR A 18 7.24 9.87 -31.25
CA THR A 18 7.74 10.87 -32.21
C THR A 18 6.72 11.12 -33.32
N LYS A 19 6.03 10.07 -33.81
CA LYS A 19 4.94 10.21 -34.79
C LYS A 19 3.72 10.95 -34.25
N ILE A 20 3.41 10.82 -32.96
CA ILE A 20 2.28 11.51 -32.32
C ILE A 20 2.65 12.99 -32.10
N VAL A 21 3.86 13.29 -31.63
CA VAL A 21 4.37 14.66 -31.46
C VAL A 21 4.44 15.40 -32.80
N GLN A 22 4.93 14.75 -33.86
CA GLN A 22 5.00 15.35 -35.21
C GLN A 22 3.63 15.60 -35.84
N LYS A 23 2.56 14.93 -35.37
CA LYS A 23 1.19 15.16 -35.84
C LYS A 23 0.50 16.36 -35.18
N GLY A 24 1.19 17.11 -34.31
CA GLY A 24 0.63 18.30 -33.67
C GLY A 24 -0.55 18.02 -32.75
N THR A 25 -0.67 16.78 -32.26
CA THR A 25 -1.76 16.40 -31.36
C THR A 25 -1.55 16.97 -29.96
N ASN A 26 -2.62 17.54 -29.41
CA ASN A 26 -2.75 18.11 -28.08
C ASN A 26 -2.10 17.22 -26.99
N GLU A 27 -1.47 17.80 -25.96
CA GLU A 27 -0.75 17.09 -24.88
C GLU A 27 -1.58 15.97 -24.24
N LYS A 28 -2.90 16.15 -24.14
CA LYS A 28 -3.85 15.14 -23.64
C LYS A 28 -3.91 13.86 -24.49
N THR A 29 -3.65 13.94 -25.79
CA THR A 29 -3.69 12.82 -26.73
C THR A 29 -2.40 12.00 -26.67
N VAL A 30 -1.25 12.67 -26.47
CA VAL A 30 0.06 12.04 -26.24
C VAL A 30 0.03 11.24 -24.94
N ALA A 31 -0.45 11.85 -23.84
CA ALA A 31 -0.58 11.18 -22.55
C ALA A 31 -1.52 9.94 -22.62
N LYS A 32 -2.58 10.00 -23.43
CA LYS A 32 -3.53 8.90 -23.62
C LYS A 32 -2.93 7.73 -24.42
N ALA A 33 -2.10 8.01 -25.42
CA ALA A 33 -1.39 6.99 -26.19
C ALA A 33 -0.22 6.37 -25.39
N GLU A 34 0.51 7.20 -24.63
CA GLU A 34 1.49 6.73 -23.64
C GLU A 34 0.84 5.81 -22.61
N LEU A 35 -0.32 6.18 -22.07
CA LEU A 35 -1.13 5.32 -21.21
C LEU A 35 -1.45 3.98 -21.87
N GLN A 36 -1.93 3.97 -23.13
CA GLN A 36 -2.28 2.72 -23.81
C GLN A 36 -1.09 1.77 -24.02
N ILE A 37 0.10 2.31 -24.25
CA ILE A 37 1.35 1.55 -24.39
C ILE A 37 1.82 1.04 -23.03
N ILE A 38 1.76 1.88 -22.00
CA ILE A 38 2.13 1.55 -20.62
C ILE A 38 1.18 0.51 -20.01
N ASN A 39 -0.11 0.61 -20.29
CA ASN A 39 -1.16 -0.31 -19.82
C ASN A 39 -0.98 -1.74 -20.36
N LYS A 40 -0.33 -1.91 -21.51
CA LYS A 40 -0.15 -3.23 -22.13
C LYS A 40 1.02 -4.04 -21.58
N SER A 41 1.88 -3.48 -20.70
CA SER A 41 3.05 -4.21 -20.23
C SER A 41 3.56 -3.76 -18.86
N ALA A 42 3.40 -4.61 -17.84
CA ALA A 42 4.08 -4.48 -16.55
C ALA A 42 5.63 -4.43 -16.69
N ALA A 43 6.19 -4.92 -17.80
CA ALA A 43 7.60 -4.80 -18.10
C ALA A 43 7.99 -3.39 -18.57
N ALA A 44 7.11 -2.68 -19.27
CA ALA A 44 7.33 -1.29 -19.67
C ALA A 44 7.38 -0.36 -18.45
N MET A 45 6.46 -0.52 -17.49
CA MET A 45 6.47 0.26 -16.24
C MET A 45 7.76 0.08 -15.43
N ARG A 46 8.33 -1.12 -15.40
CA ARG A 46 9.62 -1.37 -14.73
C ARG A 46 10.77 -0.61 -15.36
N ARG A 47 10.67 -0.21 -16.62
CA ARG A 47 11.71 0.51 -17.35
C ARG A 47 11.48 2.02 -17.43
N ALA A 48 10.23 2.47 -17.31
CA ALA A 48 9.86 3.89 -17.36
C ALA A 48 10.66 4.75 -16.36
N PRO A 49 11.16 5.94 -16.75
CA PRO A 49 11.84 6.86 -15.84
C PRO A 49 11.00 7.20 -14.60
N MET A 50 11.64 7.52 -13.46
CA MET A 50 10.90 7.84 -12.22
C MET A 50 9.98 9.05 -12.39
N ASP A 51 10.42 10.08 -13.13
CA ASP A 51 9.66 11.31 -13.34
C ASP A 51 8.35 11.04 -14.11
N LEU A 52 8.43 10.20 -15.14
CA LEU A 52 7.26 9.77 -15.91
C LEU A 52 6.31 8.95 -15.03
N LEU A 53 6.83 8.01 -14.23
CA LEU A 53 6.00 7.25 -13.30
C LEU A 53 5.30 8.18 -12.30
N ALA A 54 6.02 9.15 -11.74
CA ALA A 54 5.45 10.11 -10.79
C ALA A 54 4.33 10.93 -11.45
N GLN A 55 4.55 11.45 -12.65
CA GLN A 55 3.53 12.20 -13.39
C GLN A 55 2.26 11.37 -13.62
N LEU A 56 2.40 10.13 -14.11
CA LEU A 56 1.27 9.24 -14.35
C LEU A 56 0.54 8.88 -13.05
N ILE A 57 1.29 8.62 -11.98
CA ILE A 57 0.72 8.38 -10.66
C ILE A 57 -0.13 9.57 -10.21
N ARG A 58 0.35 10.81 -10.37
CA ARG A 58 -0.44 12.02 -10.05
C ARG A 58 -1.73 12.08 -10.85
N ASP A 59 -1.67 11.79 -12.15
CA ASP A 59 -2.83 11.87 -13.03
C ASP A 59 -3.90 10.83 -12.68
N TYR A 60 -3.49 9.62 -12.31
CA TYR A 60 -4.40 8.60 -11.80
C TYR A 60 -4.97 8.96 -10.42
N ALA A 61 -4.15 9.56 -9.55
CA ALA A 61 -4.57 9.92 -8.20
C ALA A 61 -5.68 10.99 -8.18
N LYS A 62 -5.80 11.82 -9.22
CA LYS A 62 -6.90 12.79 -9.41
C LYS A 62 -8.29 12.14 -9.53
N ARG A 63 -8.36 10.83 -9.77
CA ARG A 63 -9.63 10.08 -9.85
C ARG A 63 -10.15 9.67 -8.47
N GLU A 64 -9.30 9.77 -7.44
CA GLU A 64 -9.66 9.52 -6.05
C GLU A 64 -10.45 8.21 -5.84
N ARG A 65 -11.64 8.29 -5.23
CA ARG A 65 -12.53 7.16 -4.95
C ARG A 65 -13.32 6.68 -6.18
N ASP A 66 -13.32 7.44 -7.27
CA ASP A 66 -14.03 7.11 -8.52
C ASP A 66 -13.15 6.31 -9.50
N ILE A 67 -12.02 5.78 -9.02
CA ILE A 67 -11.10 4.99 -9.84
C ILE A 67 -11.72 3.63 -10.22
N SER A 68 -11.61 3.27 -11.51
CA SER A 68 -12.09 1.98 -12.02
C SER A 68 -11.18 0.82 -11.59
N GLU A 69 -11.67 -0.43 -11.68
CA GLU A 69 -10.85 -1.63 -11.44
C GLU A 69 -9.65 -1.74 -12.40
N GLU A 70 -9.82 -1.36 -13.67
CA GLU A 70 -8.72 -1.35 -14.62
C GLU A 70 -7.67 -0.32 -14.20
N ASP A 71 -8.12 0.87 -13.83
CA ASP A 71 -7.23 1.96 -13.47
C ASP A 71 -6.48 1.73 -12.16
N VAL A 72 -7.13 1.14 -11.15
CA VAL A 72 -6.48 0.84 -9.88
C VAL A 72 -5.41 -0.24 -10.04
N ARG A 73 -5.60 -1.20 -10.96
CA ARG A 73 -4.59 -2.22 -11.33
C ARG A 73 -3.35 -1.60 -11.97
N ILE A 74 -3.56 -0.61 -12.84
CA ILE A 74 -2.47 0.15 -13.47
C ILE A 74 -1.75 0.98 -12.40
N LEU A 75 -2.50 1.69 -11.55
CA LEU A 75 -1.96 2.53 -10.50
C LEU A 75 -1.09 1.76 -9.52
N ILE A 76 -1.52 0.58 -9.04
CA ILE A 76 -0.71 -0.22 -8.12
C ILE A 76 0.61 -0.68 -8.75
N ASP A 77 0.61 -1.02 -10.05
CA ASP A 77 1.83 -1.41 -10.74
C ASP A 77 2.81 -0.24 -10.90
N MET A 78 2.31 0.97 -11.16
CA MET A 78 3.11 2.19 -11.18
C MET A 78 3.67 2.52 -9.79
N VAL A 79 2.83 2.55 -8.75
CA VAL A 79 3.24 2.86 -7.36
C VAL A 79 4.27 1.86 -6.87
N LYS A 80 4.06 0.56 -7.09
CA LYS A 80 5.02 -0.49 -6.72
C LYS A 80 6.35 -0.33 -7.46
N SER A 81 6.32 0.00 -8.76
CA SER A 81 7.52 0.21 -9.57
C SER A 81 8.28 1.45 -9.10
N PHE A 82 7.56 2.54 -8.84
CA PHE A 82 8.08 3.79 -8.28
C PHE A 82 8.75 3.55 -6.92
N PHE A 83 8.03 2.95 -5.97
CA PHE A 83 8.53 2.61 -4.63
C PHE A 83 9.82 1.80 -4.70
N ARG A 84 9.84 0.76 -5.54
CA ARG A 84 11.04 -0.07 -5.73
C ARG A 84 12.23 0.75 -6.24
N LYS A 85 12.02 1.59 -7.27
CA LYS A 85 13.08 2.40 -7.86
C LYS A 85 13.62 3.43 -6.88
N HIS A 86 12.73 4.12 -6.18
CA HIS A 86 13.09 5.12 -5.18
C HIS A 86 13.95 4.53 -4.07
N LEU A 87 13.55 3.39 -3.52
CA LEU A 87 14.33 2.72 -2.48
C LEU A 87 15.65 2.14 -3.00
N LEU A 88 15.69 1.60 -4.22
CA LEU A 88 16.96 1.15 -4.81
C LEU A 88 17.94 2.32 -5.02
N ALA A 89 17.45 3.44 -5.57
CA ALA A 89 18.24 4.65 -5.76
C ALA A 89 18.74 5.23 -4.42
N SER A 90 17.97 5.03 -3.35
CA SER A 90 18.34 5.42 -1.98
C SER A 90 19.25 4.42 -1.26
N GLY A 91 19.76 3.38 -1.95
CA GLY A 91 20.75 2.45 -1.41
C GLY A 91 20.19 1.25 -0.64
N TYR A 92 18.88 1.01 -0.65
CA TYR A 92 18.29 -0.14 0.04
C TYR A 92 18.43 -1.44 -0.75
N GLN A 93 18.60 -2.54 -0.03
CA GLN A 93 18.79 -3.86 -0.63
C GLN A 93 17.48 -4.37 -1.28
N GLU A 94 17.59 -4.86 -2.52
CA GLU A 94 16.44 -5.39 -3.27
C GLU A 94 15.66 -6.47 -2.51
N LYS A 95 16.37 -7.33 -1.76
CA LYS A 95 15.74 -8.39 -0.95
C LYS A 95 14.77 -7.82 0.10
N LYS A 96 15.15 -6.73 0.78
CA LYS A 96 14.31 -6.07 1.80
C LYS A 96 13.11 -5.38 1.16
N ILE A 97 13.34 -4.69 0.06
CA ILE A 97 12.27 -4.04 -0.74
C ILE A 97 11.24 -5.09 -1.20
N LYS A 98 11.70 -6.24 -1.71
CA LYS A 98 10.84 -7.35 -2.14
C LYS A 98 10.03 -7.94 -0.98
N ALA A 99 10.60 -8.01 0.22
CA ALA A 99 9.89 -8.47 1.41
C ALA A 99 8.74 -7.52 1.77
N LEU A 100 8.96 -6.20 1.74
CA LEU A 100 7.90 -5.20 1.95
C LEU A 100 6.80 -5.29 0.88
N ILE A 101 7.16 -5.33 -0.41
CA ILE A 101 6.20 -5.50 -1.52
C ILE A 101 5.33 -6.74 -1.30
N THR A 102 5.94 -7.87 -0.91
CA THR A 102 5.21 -9.12 -0.66
C THR A 102 4.25 -8.95 0.52
N LYS A 103 4.71 -8.32 1.60
CA LYS A 103 3.88 -8.02 2.78
C LYS A 103 2.69 -7.15 2.41
N PHE A 104 2.87 -6.06 1.67
CA PHE A 104 1.77 -5.16 1.30
C PHE A 104 0.74 -5.86 0.43
N ARG A 105 1.18 -6.66 -0.54
CA ARG A 105 0.28 -7.48 -1.36
C ARG A 105 -0.52 -8.47 -0.53
N ASP A 106 0.15 -9.17 0.39
CA ASP A 106 -0.50 -10.19 1.20
C ASP A 106 -1.43 -9.59 2.27
N ALA A 107 -1.15 -8.38 2.76
CA ALA A 107 -1.95 -7.69 3.77
C ALA A 107 -3.10 -6.85 3.18
N GLY A 108 -2.87 -6.20 2.03
CA GLY A 108 -3.85 -5.41 1.29
C GLY A 108 -4.77 -6.31 0.49
N ARG A 109 -4.36 -6.75 -0.71
CA ARG A 109 -5.26 -7.46 -1.64
C ARG A 109 -5.71 -8.84 -1.20
N ARG A 110 -4.98 -9.53 -0.32
CA ARG A 110 -5.28 -10.92 0.06
C ARG A 110 -5.92 -11.02 1.44
N SER A 111 -6.79 -12.01 1.60
CA SER A 111 -7.37 -12.37 2.88
C SER A 111 -6.31 -12.88 3.85
N ALA A 112 -6.60 -12.83 5.15
CA ALA A 112 -5.93 -13.69 6.11
C ALA A 112 -6.18 -15.18 5.74
N PRO A 113 -5.33 -16.11 6.19
CA PRO A 113 -5.65 -17.54 6.13
C PRO A 113 -6.99 -17.81 6.81
N TRP A 114 -7.92 -18.47 6.12
CA TRP A 114 -9.31 -18.62 6.58
C TRP A 114 -9.78 -20.08 6.70
N LYS A 115 -8.98 -21.05 6.24
CA LYS A 115 -9.22 -22.49 6.47
C LYS A 115 -8.35 -22.99 7.63
N PRO A 116 -8.87 -23.92 8.44
CA PRO A 116 -8.20 -24.37 9.67
C PRO A 116 -6.93 -25.21 9.43
N THR A 117 -6.76 -25.85 8.27
CA THR A 117 -5.68 -26.83 8.01
C THR A 117 -5.02 -26.62 6.65
N SER A 118 -3.68 -26.81 6.57
CA SER A 118 -2.92 -26.65 5.32
C SER A 118 -3.43 -27.62 4.26
N THR A 119 -3.81 -27.10 3.09
CA THR A 119 -4.14 -27.95 1.93
C THR A 119 -2.89 -28.54 1.31
N ARG A 120 -1.70 -28.02 1.67
CA ARG A 120 -0.40 -28.46 1.15
C ARG A 120 0.26 -29.49 2.07
N VAL A 121 0.03 -29.41 3.38
CA VAL A 121 0.54 -30.36 4.38
C VAL A 121 -0.58 -30.73 5.37
N PRO A 122 -1.24 -31.89 5.21
CA PRO A 122 -2.32 -32.30 6.11
C PRO A 122 -1.87 -32.33 7.59
N GLY A 123 -2.68 -31.74 8.49
CA GLY A 123 -2.47 -31.81 9.95
C GLY A 123 -1.59 -30.70 10.57
N ARG A 124 -0.91 -29.87 9.78
CA ARG A 124 -0.15 -28.72 10.30
C ARG A 124 -1.08 -27.51 10.56
N PRO A 125 -1.00 -26.84 11.73
CA PRO A 125 -1.63 -25.52 11.94
C PRO A 125 -1.14 -24.55 10.86
N GLN A 126 -2.07 -23.92 10.12
CA GLN A 126 -1.70 -23.14 8.95
C GLN A 126 -0.89 -21.88 9.28
N ASP A 127 0.04 -21.55 8.38
CA ASP A 127 0.64 -20.22 8.30
C ASP A 127 0.27 -19.51 6.98
N GLY A 128 0.64 -18.23 6.87
CA GLY A 128 0.39 -17.45 5.66
C GLY A 128 1.12 -17.95 4.40
N ALA A 129 2.12 -18.84 4.54
CA ALA A 129 2.88 -19.41 3.43
C ALA A 129 2.22 -20.68 2.83
N ASP A 130 1.23 -21.26 3.52
CA ASP A 130 0.51 -22.47 3.13
C ASP A 130 -0.50 -22.29 1.97
N GLY A 131 -0.53 -21.11 1.31
CA GLY A 131 -1.28 -20.92 0.06
C GLY A 131 -2.78 -20.68 0.22
N ASN A 132 -3.26 -20.46 1.44
CA ASN A 132 -4.69 -20.30 1.74
C ASN A 132 -5.15 -18.85 1.88
N ARG A 133 -4.47 -17.95 1.18
CA ARG A 133 -4.90 -16.57 1.02
C ARG A 133 -5.43 -16.42 -0.39
N GLN A 134 -6.66 -15.94 -0.53
CA GLN A 134 -7.21 -15.55 -1.82
C GLN A 134 -7.37 -14.04 -1.89
N SER A 135 -7.53 -13.52 -3.10
CA SER A 135 -7.91 -12.13 -3.27
C SER A 135 -9.22 -11.85 -2.53
N ARG A 136 -9.31 -10.71 -1.84
CA ARG A 136 -10.45 -10.38 -0.97
C ARG A 136 -11.78 -10.31 -1.72
N TRP A 137 -11.74 -9.84 -2.97
CA TRP A 137 -12.93 -9.71 -3.82
C TRP A 137 -13.45 -11.04 -4.38
N LEU A 138 -12.72 -12.15 -4.17
CA LEU A 138 -13.19 -13.50 -4.49
C LEU A 138 -13.95 -14.15 -3.34
N LEU A 139 -14.00 -13.52 -2.17
CA LEU A 139 -14.84 -13.95 -1.05
C LEU A 139 -16.30 -13.55 -1.27
N PRO A 140 -17.26 -14.22 -0.62
CA PRO A 140 -18.65 -13.75 -0.57
C PRO A 140 -18.74 -12.32 0.00
N PRO A 141 -19.60 -11.42 -0.54
CA PRO A 141 -19.68 -10.03 -0.09
C PRO A 141 -20.01 -9.84 1.40
N ASP A 142 -20.74 -10.79 1.99
CA ASP A 142 -21.09 -10.84 3.41
C ASP A 142 -19.94 -11.32 4.30
N HIS A 143 -18.90 -11.95 3.74
CA HIS A 143 -17.76 -12.44 4.50
C HIS A 143 -16.95 -11.31 5.13
N LYS A 144 -16.51 -11.46 6.39
CA LYS A 144 -15.79 -10.40 7.13
C LYS A 144 -14.48 -9.94 6.48
N PHE A 145 -13.82 -10.81 5.73
CA PHE A 145 -12.59 -10.49 4.99
C PHE A 145 -12.81 -9.95 3.57
N TYR A 146 -14.06 -9.90 3.10
CA TYR A 146 -14.39 -9.34 1.79
C TYR A 146 -14.04 -7.85 1.71
N ALA A 147 -13.56 -7.46 0.55
CA ALA A 147 -13.38 -6.09 0.12
C ALA A 147 -13.45 -6.08 -1.41
N SER A 148 -13.94 -4.99 -2.00
CA SER A 148 -13.93 -4.81 -3.45
C SER A 148 -12.48 -4.83 -3.97
N GLU A 149 -12.29 -5.10 -5.26
CA GLU A 149 -10.94 -5.07 -5.84
C GLU A 149 -10.32 -3.67 -5.75
N VAL A 150 -11.14 -2.63 -5.93
CA VAL A 150 -10.74 -1.23 -5.78
C VAL A 150 -10.26 -0.98 -4.35
N ASP A 151 -11.07 -1.26 -3.34
CA ASP A 151 -10.73 -1.02 -1.93
C ASP A 151 -9.46 -1.77 -1.52
N ALA A 152 -9.40 -3.06 -1.81
CA ALA A 152 -8.28 -3.90 -1.41
C ALA A 152 -6.96 -3.48 -2.11
N THR A 153 -7.05 -2.98 -3.34
CA THR A 153 -5.90 -2.47 -4.09
C THR A 153 -5.49 -1.08 -3.61
N LEU A 154 -6.44 -0.19 -3.31
CA LEU A 154 -6.16 1.10 -2.68
C LEU A 154 -5.52 0.95 -1.30
N VAL A 155 -5.90 -0.06 -0.51
CA VAL A 155 -5.21 -0.37 0.75
C VAL A 155 -3.75 -0.80 0.51
N GLU A 156 -3.46 -1.60 -0.52
CA GLU A 156 -2.07 -1.93 -0.86
C GLU A 156 -1.28 -0.69 -1.29
N ILE A 157 -1.87 0.18 -2.12
CA ILE A 157 -1.28 1.47 -2.52
C ILE A 157 -0.99 2.33 -1.28
N LYS A 158 -1.98 2.46 -0.39
CA LYS A 158 -1.86 3.19 0.87
C LYS A 158 -0.66 2.71 1.68
N TYR A 159 -0.41 1.40 1.77
CA TYR A 159 0.75 0.87 2.50
C TYR A 159 2.10 1.28 1.92
N PHE A 160 2.23 1.30 0.59
CA PHE A 160 3.43 1.82 -0.05
C PHE A 160 3.67 3.27 0.32
N LEU A 161 2.63 4.11 0.28
CA LEU A 161 2.73 5.53 0.53
C LEU A 161 2.96 5.85 2.03
N GLN A 162 2.24 5.18 2.93
CA GLN A 162 2.46 5.28 4.38
C GLN A 162 3.91 4.93 4.74
N THR A 163 4.47 3.90 4.10
CA THR A 163 5.87 3.50 4.31
C THR A 163 6.86 4.59 3.87
N LEU A 164 6.57 5.30 2.78
CA LEU A 164 7.37 6.46 2.34
C LEU A 164 7.20 7.69 3.25
N ALA A 165 6.12 7.73 4.03
CA ALA A 165 5.83 8.78 5.00
C ALA A 165 6.28 8.45 6.43
N MET A 166 6.87 7.27 6.67
CA MET A 166 7.42 6.88 7.96
C MET A 166 8.64 7.74 8.34
N GLN A 167 8.94 7.81 9.64
CA GLN A 167 10.11 8.53 10.14
C GLN A 167 11.40 7.92 9.58
N GLY A 168 12.30 8.77 9.09
CA GLY A 168 13.56 8.33 8.48
C GLY A 168 13.42 7.63 7.13
N ALA A 169 12.26 7.68 6.48
CA ALA A 169 12.10 7.23 5.09
C ALA A 169 12.88 8.14 4.11
N PRO A 170 13.30 7.64 2.94
CA PRO A 170 14.04 8.46 1.97
C PRO A 170 13.15 9.55 1.37
N VAL A 171 13.65 10.79 1.42
CA VAL A 171 12.95 11.98 0.92
C VAL A 171 12.66 11.83 -0.58
N LEU A 172 11.42 12.10 -0.98
CA LEU A 172 11.03 12.15 -2.39
C LEU A 172 11.52 13.46 -3.02
N PRO A 173 11.88 13.46 -4.33
CA PRO A 173 12.19 14.71 -5.02
C PRO A 173 11.00 15.69 -4.95
N PRO A 174 11.22 17.01 -4.88
CA PRO A 174 10.14 17.99 -4.78
C PRO A 174 9.12 17.87 -5.92
N ASN A 175 7.85 18.14 -5.63
CA ASN A 175 6.75 18.13 -6.60
C ASN A 175 6.56 16.79 -7.34
N PHE A 176 6.75 15.65 -6.67
CA PHE A 176 6.54 14.32 -7.22
C PHE A 176 5.13 13.80 -6.96
N ILE A 177 4.88 13.20 -5.80
CA ILE A 177 3.60 12.59 -5.46
C ILE A 177 3.11 13.00 -4.07
N GLN A 178 3.85 13.87 -3.38
CA GLN A 178 3.67 14.26 -1.99
C GLN A 178 2.21 14.60 -1.67
N GLU A 179 1.61 15.48 -2.47
CA GLU A 179 0.24 15.96 -2.26
C GLU A 179 -0.84 15.16 -3.00
N SER A 180 -0.44 14.19 -3.84
CA SER A 180 -1.38 13.54 -4.77
C SER A 180 -2.33 12.55 -4.10
N PHE A 181 -2.01 12.13 -2.89
CA PHE A 181 -2.76 11.11 -2.15
C PHE A 181 -3.30 11.61 -0.82
N HIS A 182 -3.46 12.93 -0.64
CA HIS A 182 -4.01 13.46 0.60
C HIS A 182 -5.41 12.88 0.90
N TRP A 183 -6.22 12.65 -0.13
CA TRP A 183 -7.54 12.01 -0.03
C TRP A 183 -7.49 10.55 0.48
N LEU A 184 -6.37 9.85 0.29
CA LEU A 184 -6.17 8.45 0.67
C LEU A 184 -5.48 8.29 2.03
N LEU A 185 -4.59 9.23 2.36
CA LEU A 185 -3.73 9.16 3.55
C LEU A 185 -4.17 10.08 4.68
N GLY A 186 -4.82 11.20 4.37
CA GLY A 186 -5.06 12.30 5.31
C GLY A 186 -3.82 13.15 5.60
N HIS A 187 -2.69 12.91 4.92
CA HIS A 187 -1.45 13.69 5.04
C HIS A 187 -0.61 13.60 3.76
N SER A 188 0.47 14.40 3.67
CA SER A 188 1.43 14.37 2.57
C SER A 188 2.33 13.12 2.62
N VAL A 189 2.83 12.67 1.47
CA VAL A 189 3.81 11.57 1.37
C VAL A 189 5.21 12.10 1.68
N GLU A 190 5.44 12.49 2.92
CA GLU A 190 6.71 13.05 3.39
C GLU A 190 7.21 12.30 4.64
N PRO A 191 8.52 12.08 4.79
CA PRO A 191 9.05 11.36 5.94
C PRO A 191 8.63 11.99 7.28
N GLY A 192 8.14 11.16 8.20
CA GLY A 192 7.68 11.56 9.53
C GLY A 192 6.22 11.99 9.62
N GLN A 193 5.50 12.11 8.49
CA GLN A 193 4.08 12.45 8.51
C GLN A 193 3.18 11.28 8.95
N TYR A 194 3.65 10.04 8.79
CA TYR A 194 2.88 8.87 9.18
C TYR A 194 3.17 8.43 10.61
N LEU A 195 2.12 8.46 11.44
CA LEU A 195 2.14 8.00 12.83
C LEU A 195 1.40 6.67 12.97
N ASP A 196 1.78 5.90 14.00
CA ASP A 196 1.01 4.75 14.43
C ASP A 196 -0.42 5.18 14.80
N PRO A 197 -1.47 4.54 14.25
CA PRO A 197 -2.84 5.02 14.40
C PRO A 197 -3.43 4.85 15.80
N ILE A 198 -2.80 4.05 16.68
CA ILE A 198 -3.28 3.82 18.05
C ILE A 198 -2.46 4.66 19.05
N GLN A 199 -1.14 4.58 18.97
CA GLN A 199 -0.24 5.24 19.92
C GLN A 199 0.13 6.67 19.49
N LEU A 200 -0.16 7.07 18.25
CA LEU A 200 0.16 8.39 17.70
C LEU A 200 1.65 8.76 17.78
N ILE A 201 2.51 7.75 17.66
CA ILE A 201 3.96 7.89 17.67
C ILE A 201 4.54 7.63 16.28
N PRO A 202 5.71 8.19 15.95
CA PRO A 202 6.39 7.91 14.70
C PRO A 202 6.70 6.41 14.57
N ILE A 203 6.53 5.89 13.35
CA ILE A 203 7.02 4.55 12.99
C ILE A 203 8.34 4.73 12.24
N GLU A 204 9.40 4.09 12.73
CA GLU A 204 10.73 4.16 12.15
C GLU A 204 10.84 3.28 10.90
N PHE A 205 11.09 3.91 9.75
CA PHE A 205 11.25 3.21 8.47
C PHE A 205 12.41 2.21 8.51
N GLN A 206 13.53 2.57 9.16
CA GLN A 206 14.70 1.69 9.27
C GLN A 206 14.38 0.40 10.02
N GLU A 207 13.64 0.50 11.13
CA GLU A 207 13.22 -0.68 11.87
C GLU A 207 12.30 -1.54 11.01
N PHE A 208 11.34 -0.90 10.33
CA PHE A 208 10.36 -1.62 9.53
C PHE A 208 10.95 -2.35 8.31
N ILE A 209 11.84 -1.71 7.54
CA ILE A 209 12.47 -2.36 6.37
C ILE A 209 13.41 -3.51 6.77
N ASN A 210 13.95 -3.47 7.99
CA ASN A 210 14.83 -4.50 8.53
C ASN A 210 14.05 -5.65 9.18
N GLU A 211 12.96 -5.34 9.90
CA GLU A 211 12.07 -6.31 10.52
C GLU A 211 10.60 -6.01 10.17
N PRO A 212 10.13 -6.48 9.00
CA PRO A 212 8.77 -6.22 8.54
C PRO A 212 7.66 -6.79 9.45
N ARG A 213 7.99 -7.66 10.42
CA ARG A 213 7.01 -8.20 11.38
C ARG A 213 6.63 -7.22 12.48
N LEU A 214 7.44 -6.19 12.73
CA LEU A 214 7.13 -5.13 13.71
C LEU A 214 5.86 -4.37 13.36
N ILE A 215 5.54 -4.27 12.07
CA ILE A 215 4.37 -3.58 11.56
C ILE A 215 3.35 -4.61 11.07
N GLN A 216 2.07 -4.38 11.35
CA GLN A 216 0.95 -5.20 10.94
C GLN A 216 -0.06 -4.35 10.18
N SER A 217 -0.89 -5.02 9.38
CA SER A 217 -2.12 -4.41 8.87
C SER A 217 -3.15 -4.56 9.97
N GLY A 218 -3.63 -3.46 10.52
CA GLY A 218 -4.74 -3.47 11.47
C GLY A 218 -5.89 -2.60 10.99
N HIS A 219 -6.92 -2.50 11.84
CA HIS A 219 -8.19 -1.88 11.50
C HIS A 219 -8.69 -1.02 12.67
N LEU A 220 -9.09 0.23 12.44
CA LEU A 220 -9.61 1.10 13.52
C LEU A 220 -10.92 0.54 14.11
N THR A 221 -11.80 0.05 13.24
CA THR A 221 -12.92 -0.82 13.61
C THR A 221 -12.55 -2.26 13.24
N PRO A 222 -12.41 -3.17 14.23
CA PRO A 222 -12.07 -4.56 13.96
C PRO A 222 -13.07 -5.25 13.03
N LEU A 223 -12.58 -6.19 12.24
CA LEU A 223 -13.43 -6.93 11.28
C LEU A 223 -14.51 -7.78 11.97
N ASP A 224 -14.23 -8.26 13.19
CA ASP A 224 -15.21 -9.00 14.01
C ASP A 224 -16.22 -8.07 14.70
N ARG A 225 -16.07 -6.76 14.57
CA ARG A 225 -16.97 -5.71 15.10
C ARG A 225 -17.68 -4.94 13.97
N GLY A 226 -17.81 -5.55 12.80
CA GLY A 226 -18.48 -4.94 11.64
C GLY A 226 -17.58 -4.03 10.78
N GLY A 227 -16.32 -3.84 11.17
CA GLY A 227 -15.34 -3.15 10.35
C GLY A 227 -15.10 -3.85 9.01
N ARG A 228 -14.67 -3.09 8.01
CA ARG A 228 -14.36 -3.60 6.66
C ARG A 228 -12.92 -3.30 6.26
N HIS A 229 -12.38 -4.09 5.35
CA HIS A 229 -11.04 -3.85 4.81
C HIS A 229 -11.10 -2.84 3.66
N VAL A 230 -11.25 -1.57 4.03
CA VAL A 230 -11.32 -0.41 3.13
C VAL A 230 -10.25 0.60 3.51
N PRO A 231 -9.89 1.55 2.62
CA PRO A 231 -8.83 2.53 2.90
C PRO A 231 -9.05 3.32 4.19
N ASP A 232 -10.28 3.73 4.49
CA ASP A 232 -10.58 4.57 5.67
C ASP A 232 -10.42 3.80 7.00
N ASN A 233 -10.51 2.48 6.98
CA ASN A 233 -10.47 1.66 8.18
C ASN A 233 -9.14 0.92 8.36
N THR A 234 -8.33 0.77 7.30
CA THR A 234 -7.16 -0.12 7.32
C THR A 234 -5.84 0.65 7.27
N PHE A 235 -4.90 0.29 8.15
CA PHE A 235 -3.65 1.02 8.37
C PHE A 235 -2.47 0.10 8.68
N LEU A 236 -1.25 0.55 8.35
CA LEU A 236 -0.02 -0.02 8.89
C LEU A 236 0.18 0.41 10.35
N MET A 237 0.21 -0.51 11.30
CA MET A 237 0.37 -0.18 12.72
C MET A 237 1.42 -1.07 13.37
N LEU A 238 1.99 -0.63 14.49
CA LEU A 238 2.89 -1.44 15.29
C LEU A 238 2.17 -2.69 15.79
N ALA A 239 2.86 -3.83 15.81
CA ALA A 239 2.31 -5.09 16.31
C ALA A 239 1.80 -4.95 17.76
N ARG A 240 2.52 -4.19 18.60
CA ARG A 240 2.07 -3.83 19.95
C ARG A 240 0.79 -3.01 19.97
N SER A 241 0.61 -2.09 19.03
CA SER A 241 -0.61 -1.27 18.92
C SER A 241 -1.82 -2.14 18.58
N ASN A 242 -1.64 -3.06 17.62
CA ASN A 242 -2.65 -4.02 17.26
C ASN A 242 -3.02 -4.96 18.43
N GLN A 243 -2.03 -5.34 19.26
CA GLN A 243 -2.27 -6.11 20.48
C GLN A 243 -3.01 -5.32 21.56
N ILE A 244 -2.64 -4.05 21.77
CA ILE A 244 -3.31 -3.16 22.72
C ILE A 244 -4.77 -2.97 22.32
N GLN A 245 -5.04 -2.73 21.04
CA GLN A 245 -6.40 -2.59 20.52
C GLN A 245 -7.21 -3.89 20.65
N GLY A 246 -6.61 -5.04 20.34
CA GLY A 246 -7.28 -6.33 20.38
C GLY A 246 -8.50 -6.37 19.46
N ASN A 247 -9.68 -6.63 20.03
CA ASN A 247 -10.96 -6.65 19.30
C ASN A 247 -11.87 -5.46 19.66
N GLN A 248 -11.28 -4.38 20.18
CA GLN A 248 -12.02 -3.16 20.54
C GLN A 248 -12.02 -2.16 19.38
N THR A 249 -13.09 -1.38 19.27
CA THR A 249 -13.02 -0.13 18.48
C THR A 249 -12.09 0.87 19.18
N LEU A 250 -11.72 1.94 18.48
CA LEU A 250 -10.87 2.98 19.07
C LEU A 250 -11.55 3.63 20.29
N GLU A 251 -12.86 3.89 20.20
CA GLU A 251 -13.65 4.46 21.29
C GLU A 251 -13.67 3.54 22.51
N GLU A 252 -13.94 2.24 22.31
CA GLU A 252 -13.94 1.24 23.39
C GLU A 252 -12.56 1.09 24.05
N LEU A 253 -11.49 1.22 23.26
CA LEU A 253 -10.12 1.20 23.76
C LEU A 253 -9.83 2.43 24.63
N LEU A 254 -10.23 3.62 24.18
CA LEU A 254 -10.04 4.87 24.94
C LEU A 254 -10.80 4.83 26.26
N GLU A 255 -12.07 4.40 26.25
CA GLU A 255 -12.85 4.22 27.47
C GLU A 255 -12.22 3.20 28.44
N LEU A 256 -11.59 2.14 27.92
CA LEU A 256 -10.84 1.20 28.75
C LEU A 256 -9.62 1.88 29.39
N MET A 257 -8.83 2.62 28.60
CA MET A 257 -7.65 3.32 29.10
C MET A 257 -8.01 4.35 30.19
N GLU A 258 -9.05 5.14 29.99
CA GLU A 258 -9.54 6.11 30.97
C GLU A 258 -9.98 5.45 32.29
N ARG A 259 -10.71 4.33 32.20
CA ARG A 259 -11.11 3.55 33.38
C ARG A 259 -9.91 3.01 34.15
N VAL A 260 -8.91 2.48 33.45
CA VAL A 260 -7.68 1.96 34.07
C VAL A 260 -6.95 3.08 34.80
N VAL A 261 -6.72 4.23 34.15
CA VAL A 261 -6.04 5.38 34.75
C VAL A 261 -6.81 5.89 35.98
N SER A 262 -8.12 6.07 35.87
CA SER A 262 -8.98 6.51 36.96
C SER A 262 -8.92 5.56 38.16
N GLY A 263 -8.94 4.25 37.91
CA GLY A 263 -8.84 3.23 38.96
C GLY A 263 -7.52 3.30 39.75
N TYR A 264 -6.40 3.54 39.08
CA TYR A 264 -5.11 3.73 39.76
C TYR A 264 -5.02 5.05 40.52
N GLN A 265 -5.59 6.13 40.00
CA GLN A 265 -5.64 7.42 40.69
C GLN A 265 -6.43 7.33 42.00
N GLN A 266 -7.60 6.66 41.98
CA GLN A 266 -8.41 6.45 43.18
C GLN A 266 -7.71 5.58 44.23
N ARG A 267 -6.90 4.59 43.81
CA ARG A 267 -6.10 3.77 44.74
C ARG A 267 -5.02 4.61 45.42
N ARG A 268 -4.27 5.42 44.68
CA ARG A 268 -3.22 6.29 45.22
C ARG A 268 -3.73 7.35 46.22
N GLN A 269 -5.00 7.75 46.14
CA GLN A 269 -5.60 8.69 47.09
C GLN A 269 -6.00 8.05 48.42
N LYS A 270 -6.05 6.71 48.48
CA LYS A 270 -6.42 5.94 49.68
C LYS A 270 -5.19 5.44 50.45
N GLU A 271 -4.00 5.59 49.88
CA GLU A 271 -2.70 5.31 50.48
C GLU A 271 -2.11 6.59 51.07
#